data_AF-A0A8S9LFB6-F1
#
_entry.id   AF-A0A8S9LFB6-F1
#
_cell.length_a   1.000
_cell.length_b   1.000
_cell.length_c   1.000
_cell.angle_alpha   90.00
_cell.angle_beta   90.00
_cell.angle_gamma   90.00
#
_symmetry.space_group_name_H-M   'P 1'
#
loop_
_entity.id
_entity.type
_entity.pdbx_description
1 polymer ?
#
loop_
_entity_poly.entity_id
_entity_poly.type
_entity_poly.pdbx_seq_one_letter_code
_entity_poly.pdbx_strand_id
1 'polypeptide(L)'
;MDHPDYLDAVKNARNCDQIQGTNQFKLARSLKFLKSVLRNLNKTHFSGITQQVKEQAAKVSDLQRQLLSQPSAATARLEHAERAKWHDSGSTCKPESYPLSSGLGG
;
A
#
# COMPACT_ATOMS: atom_id res chain seq x y z
N MET A 1 7.29 -3.51 5.12
CA MET A 1 6.68 -4.41 4.11
C MET A 1 6.52 -5.75 4.82
N ASP A 2 5.69 -5.79 5.85
CA ASP A 2 5.67 -6.90 6.82
C ASP A 2 4.22 -7.20 7.12
N HIS A 3 3.62 -8.10 6.34
CA HIS A 3 2.29 -8.60 6.66
C HIS A 3 2.44 -9.66 7.77
N PRO A 4 1.73 -9.55 8.91
CA PRO A 4 1.87 -10.48 10.03
C PRO A 4 1.69 -11.94 9.58
N ASP A 5 0.71 -12.19 8.72
CA ASP A 5 0.40 -13.53 8.22
C ASP A 5 1.44 -14.10 7.24
N TYR A 6 2.40 -13.30 6.75
CA TYR A 6 3.37 -13.77 5.75
C TYR A 6 4.24 -14.90 6.30
N LEU A 7 4.82 -14.70 7.48
CA LEU A 7 5.73 -15.68 8.08
C LEU A 7 5.00 -16.98 8.41
N ASP A 8 3.79 -16.89 8.95
CA ASP A 8 2.99 -18.05 9.32
C ASP A 8 2.50 -18.81 8.08
N ALA A 9 2.05 -18.09 7.04
CA ALA A 9 1.66 -18.69 5.77
C ALA A 9 2.82 -19.43 5.09
N VAL A 10 4.04 -18.87 5.13
CA VAL A 10 5.24 -19.51 4.56
C VAL A 10 5.62 -20.76 5.36
N LYS A 11 5.65 -20.67 6.70
CA LYS A 11 5.98 -21.82 7.57
C LYS A 11 5.01 -22.97 7.37
N ASN A 12 3.71 -22.70 7.37
CA ASN A 12 2.67 -23.73 7.22
C ASN A 12 2.65 -24.38 5.82
N ALA A 13 3.04 -23.64 4.77
CA ALA A 13 3.07 -24.17 3.41
C ALA A 13 4.33 -24.98 3.11
N ARG A 14 5.42 -24.80 3.87
CA ARG A 14 6.74 -25.39 3.63
C ARG A 14 6.96 -26.65 4.47
N ASN A 15 6.10 -27.65 4.33
CA ASN A 15 6.25 -28.94 5.02
C ASN A 15 6.95 -29.99 4.14
N CYS A 16 8.28 -29.84 3.98
CA CYS A 16 9.10 -30.75 3.17
C CYS A 16 9.08 -32.20 3.69
N ASP A 17 8.90 -32.40 4.99
CA ASP A 17 9.00 -33.71 5.64
C ASP A 17 7.80 -34.62 5.35
N GLN A 18 6.65 -34.04 4.98
CA GLN A 18 5.45 -34.78 4.60
C GLN A 18 5.47 -35.25 3.13
N ILE A 19 6.44 -34.79 2.32
CA ILE A 19 6.54 -35.13 0.91
C ILE A 19 7.50 -36.31 0.74
N GLN A 20 7.02 -37.42 0.18
CA GLN A 20 7.87 -38.56 -0.17
C GLN A 20 8.55 -38.38 -1.53
N GLY A 21 9.75 -38.94 -1.67
CA GLY A 21 10.55 -38.88 -2.89
C GLY A 21 11.96 -38.33 -2.67
N THR A 22 12.66 -38.04 -3.76
CA THR A 22 14.02 -37.47 -3.72
C THR A 22 14.00 -36.04 -3.16
N ASN A 23 15.13 -35.58 -2.62
CA ASN A 23 15.24 -34.21 -2.08
C ASN A 23 14.87 -33.13 -3.10
N GLN A 24 15.25 -33.34 -4.38
CA GLN A 24 14.89 -32.43 -5.46
C GLN A 24 13.37 -32.37 -5.70
N PHE A 25 12.69 -33.52 -5.65
CA PHE A 25 11.23 -33.58 -5.78
C PHE A 25 10.53 -32.91 -4.59
N LYS A 26 11.00 -33.16 -3.36
CA LYS A 26 10.47 -32.53 -2.14
C LYS A 26 10.56 -31.01 -2.23
N LEU A 27 11.72 -30.48 -2.63
CA LEU A 27 11.92 -29.04 -2.83
C LEU A 27 10.95 -28.47 -3.87
N ALA A 28 10.88 -29.07 -5.06
CA ALA A 28 10.01 -28.59 -6.14
C ALA A 28 8.53 -28.58 -5.73
N ARG A 29 8.09 -29.60 -4.99
CA ARG A 29 6.71 -29.71 -4.51
C ARG A 29 6.41 -28.70 -3.39
N SER A 30 7.30 -28.50 -2.41
CA SER A 30 7.16 -27.47 -1.39
C SER A 30 7.07 -26.06 -1.97
N LEU A 31 7.92 -25.73 -2.96
CA LEU A 31 7.87 -24.43 -3.64
C LEU A 31 6.54 -24.25 -4.41
N LYS A 32 6.00 -25.33 -4.98
CA LYS A 32 4.72 -25.27 -5.68
C LYS A 32 3.54 -25.01 -4.74
N PHE A 33 3.54 -25.58 -3.53
CA PHE A 33 2.54 -25.27 -2.51
C PHE A 33 2.67 -23.82 -2.03
N LEU A 34 3.90 -23.40 -1.71
CA LEU A 34 4.19 -22.04 -1.28
C LEU A 34 3.73 -20.99 -2.29
N LYS A 35 3.96 -21.24 -3.60
CA LYS A 35 3.52 -20.33 -4.68
C LYS A 35 2.02 -20.05 -4.65
N SER A 36 1.19 -21.05 -4.35
CA SER A 36 -0.26 -20.88 -4.27
C SER A 36 -0.65 -19.97 -3.10
N VAL A 37 -0.07 -20.23 -1.92
CA VAL A 37 -0.32 -19.48 -0.70
C VAL A 37 0.11 -18.02 -0.85
N LEU A 38 1.29 -17.78 -1.42
CA LEU A 38 1.77 -16.42 -1.69
C LEU A 38 0.90 -15.67 -2.71
N ARG A 39 0.40 -16.35 -3.75
CA ARG A 39 -0.56 -15.74 -4.69
C ARG A 39 -1.84 -15.33 -3.98
N ASN A 40 -2.35 -16.16 -3.07
CA ASN A 40 -3.56 -15.85 -2.34
C ASN A 40 -3.35 -14.67 -1.39
N LEU A 41 -2.24 -14.67 -0.63
CA LEU A 41 -1.90 -13.56 0.27
C LEU A 41 -1.75 -12.24 -0.50
N ASN A 42 -1.07 -12.27 -1.66
CA ASN A 42 -0.95 -11.10 -2.53
C ASN A 42 -2.32 -10.63 -3.04
N LYS A 43 -3.18 -11.56 -3.47
CA LYS A 43 -4.53 -11.22 -3.91
C LYS A 43 -5.39 -10.65 -2.78
N THR A 44 -5.35 -11.21 -1.58
CA THR A 44 -6.22 -10.77 -0.48
C THR A 44 -5.83 -9.39 0.04
N HIS A 45 -4.54 -9.14 0.22
CA HIS A 45 -4.07 -7.95 0.94
C HIS A 45 -3.49 -6.86 0.04
N PHE A 46 -3.11 -7.21 -1.20
CA PHE A 46 -2.44 -6.29 -2.11
C PHE A 46 -3.13 -6.17 -3.47
N SER A 47 -4.30 -6.80 -3.65
CA SER A 47 -5.10 -6.56 -4.85
C SER A 47 -5.67 -5.14 -4.83
N GLY A 48 -5.79 -4.55 -6.00
CA GLY A 48 -6.41 -3.23 -6.16
C GLY A 48 -5.49 -2.05 -5.81
N ILE A 49 -4.28 -2.24 -5.30
CA ILE A 49 -3.35 -1.13 -4.98
C ILE A 49 -3.12 -0.25 -6.22
N THR A 50 -2.83 -0.85 -7.39
CA THR A 50 -2.64 -0.09 -8.62
C THR A 50 -3.88 0.72 -9.01
N GLN A 51 -5.08 0.18 -8.80
CA GLN A 51 -6.33 0.86 -9.13
C GLN A 51 -6.61 2.00 -8.15
N GLN A 52 -6.45 1.75 -6.84
CA GLN A 52 -6.61 2.76 -5.79
C GLN A 52 -5.62 3.92 -5.98
N VAL A 53 -4.36 3.62 -6.32
CA VAL A 53 -3.35 4.64 -6.63
C VAL A 53 -3.77 5.48 -7.84
N LYS A 54 -4.29 4.86 -8.91
CA LYS A 54 -4.79 5.59 -10.08
C LYS A 54 -5.99 6.49 -9.75
N GLU A 55 -6.96 5.97 -9.02
CA GLU A 55 -8.14 6.73 -8.61
C GLU A 55 -7.77 7.92 -7.72
N GLN A 56 -6.84 7.71 -6.79
CA GLN A 56 -6.37 8.76 -5.92
C GLN A 56 -5.53 9.80 -6.68
N ALA A 57 -4.70 9.37 -7.65
CA ALA A 57 -3.96 10.27 -8.54
C ALA A 57 -4.91 11.16 -9.35
N ALA A 58 -5.98 10.57 -9.89
CA ALA A 58 -6.99 11.30 -10.66
C ALA A 58 -7.68 12.38 -9.79
N LYS A 59 -8.10 12.04 -8.57
CA LYS A 59 -8.70 13.01 -7.64
C LYS A 59 -7.79 14.19 -7.33
N VAL A 60 -6.51 13.92 -7.02
CA VAL A 60 -5.53 14.98 -6.74
C VAL A 60 -5.30 15.83 -7.99
N SER A 61 -5.17 15.22 -9.16
CA SER A 61 -5.01 15.92 -10.44
C SER A 61 -6.20 16.83 -10.76
N ASP A 62 -7.43 16.40 -10.49
CA ASP A 62 -8.63 17.20 -10.71
C ASP A 62 -8.67 18.43 -9.79
N LEU A 63 -8.32 18.26 -8.52
CA LEU A 63 -8.23 19.36 -7.55
C LEU A 63 -7.13 20.35 -7.92
N GLN A 64 -5.98 19.86 -8.38
CA GLN A 64 -4.89 20.71 -8.87
C GLN A 64 -5.31 21.49 -10.12
N ARG A 65 -6.01 20.86 -11.06
CA ARG A 65 -6.56 21.54 -12.24
C ARG A 65 -7.56 22.62 -11.83
N GLN A 66 -8.43 22.35 -10.86
CA GLN A 66 -9.36 23.34 -10.32
C GLN A 66 -8.61 24.54 -9.73
N LEU A 67 -7.59 24.30 -8.91
CA LEU A 67 -6.76 25.37 -8.32
C LEU A 67 -6.07 26.25 -9.37
N LEU A 68 -5.59 25.65 -10.46
CA LEU A 68 -4.97 26.39 -11.58
C LEU A 68 -5.99 27.25 -12.34
N SER A 69 -7.25 26.80 -12.44
CA SER A 69 -8.31 27.54 -13.12
C SER A 69 -9.00 28.60 -12.24
N GLN A 70 -9.20 28.29 -10.97
CA GLN A 70 -9.87 29.15 -9.99
C GLN A 70 -9.27 28.89 -8.60
N PRO A 71 -8.36 29.76 -8.14
CA PRO A 71 -7.69 29.56 -6.86
C PRO A 71 -8.70 29.71 -5.71
N SER A 72 -8.74 28.71 -4.83
CA SER A 72 -9.60 28.68 -3.66
C SER A 72 -8.90 28.02 -2.49
N ALA A 73 -8.91 28.67 -1.33
CA ALA A 73 -8.33 28.13 -0.10
C ALA A 73 -9.04 26.83 0.34
N ALA A 74 -10.34 26.67 0.02
CA ALA A 74 -11.08 25.44 0.33
C ALA A 74 -10.59 24.28 -0.54
N THR A 75 -10.44 24.50 -1.85
CA THR A 75 -9.92 23.49 -2.79
C THR A 75 -8.47 23.12 -2.46
N ALA A 76 -7.65 24.09 -2.03
CA ALA A 76 -6.26 23.84 -1.63
C ALA A 76 -6.17 22.93 -0.41
N ARG A 77 -6.99 23.16 0.62
CA ARG A 77 -7.05 22.28 1.80
C ARG A 77 -7.47 20.87 1.44
N LEU A 78 -8.46 20.73 0.55
CA LEU A 78 -8.94 19.42 0.11
C LEU A 78 -7.87 18.68 -0.71
N GLU A 79 -7.17 19.37 -1.61
CA GLU A 79 -6.05 18.81 -2.36
C GLU A 79 -4.95 18.28 -1.43
N HIS A 80 -4.55 19.08 -0.43
CA HIS A 80 -3.57 18.67 0.57
C HIS A 80 -4.03 17.46 1.38
N ALA A 81 -5.31 17.40 1.76
CA ALA A 81 -5.88 16.25 2.47
C ALA A 81 -5.86 14.98 1.61
N GLU A 82 -6.23 15.07 0.33
CA GLU A 82 -6.21 13.94 -0.60
C GLU A 82 -4.77 13.50 -0.94
N ARG A 83 -3.82 14.43 -1.00
CA ARG A 83 -2.40 14.14 -1.19
C ARG A 83 -1.79 13.45 0.03
N ALA A 84 -2.18 13.85 1.24
CA ALA A 84 -1.69 13.26 2.48
C ALA A 84 -2.01 11.75 2.60
N LYS A 85 -3.12 11.29 2.00
CA LYS A 85 -3.49 9.86 1.97
C LYS A 85 -2.43 8.97 1.29
N TRP A 86 -1.61 9.53 0.38
CA TRP A 86 -0.51 8.81 -0.25
C TRP A 86 0.64 8.50 0.72
N HIS A 87 0.94 9.45 1.60
CA HIS A 87 2.04 9.29 2.55
C HIS A 87 1.72 8.19 3.57
N ASP A 88 0.45 8.08 3.98
CA ASP A 88 0.01 7.10 4.98
C ASP A 88 -0.14 5.68 4.40
N SER A 89 -0.46 5.56 3.10
CA SER A 89 -0.66 4.26 2.45
C SER A 89 0.64 3.49 2.14
N GLY A 90 1.80 4.13 2.29
CA GLY A 90 3.11 3.56 1.92
C GLY A 90 4.19 3.61 3.01
N SER A 91 4.01 4.39 4.08
CA SER A 91 5.02 4.51 5.14
C SER A 91 4.39 5.09 6.39
N THR A 92 4.45 4.35 7.48
CA THR A 92 4.21 4.89 8.82
C THR A 92 5.33 5.89 9.16
N CYS A 93 5.20 7.12 8.69
CA CYS A 93 5.94 8.27 9.21
C CYS A 93 5.03 9.48 9.10
N LYS A 94 4.49 9.90 10.25
CA LYS A 94 3.59 11.05 10.37
C LYS A 94 4.24 12.29 9.77
N PRO A 95 3.52 13.11 8.99
CA PRO A 95 3.98 14.45 8.72
C PRO A 95 3.91 15.25 10.03
N GLU A 96 5.09 15.71 10.43
CA GLU A 96 5.31 16.72 11.45
C GLU A 96 4.30 17.86 11.29
N SER A 97 3.63 18.17 12.39
CA SER A 97 2.66 19.26 12.50
C SER A 97 3.34 20.58 12.14
N TYR A 98 3.01 21.16 11.00
CA TYR A 98 3.37 22.55 10.72
C TYR A 98 2.42 23.46 11.50
N PRO A 99 2.94 24.40 12.32
CA PRO A 99 2.10 25.32 13.08
C PRO A 99 1.39 26.26 12.11
N LEU A 100 0.11 26.52 12.36
CA LEU A 100 -0.60 27.65 11.76
C LEU A 100 0.14 28.93 12.17
N SER A 101 0.87 29.53 11.24
CA SER A 101 1.37 30.90 11.38
C SER A 101 0.16 31.82 11.56
N SER A 102 -0.02 32.24 12.79
CA SER A 102 -0.99 33.23 13.22
C SER A 102 -0.65 34.57 12.57
N GLY A 103 -1.67 35.30 12.14
CA GLY A 103 -1.49 36.61 11.53
C GLY A 103 -0.82 37.63 12.46
N LEU A 104 -0.05 38.51 11.84
CA LEU A 104 0.28 39.88 12.27
C LEU A 104 0.30 40.65 10.93
N GLY A 105 -0.57 41.62 10.67
CA GLY A 105 -0.78 42.79 11.50
C GLY A 105 0.21 43.86 11.04
N GLY A 106 -0.24 44.72 10.13
CA GLY A 106 0.48 45.87 9.57
C GLY A 106 -0.45 46.64 8.65
#